data_AF-A0A9Q9RBD9-F1
#
_entry.id   AF-A0A9Q9RBD9-F1
#
_cell.length_a   1.000
_cell.length_b   1.000
_cell.length_c   1.000
_cell.angle_alpha   90.00
_cell.angle_beta   90.00
_cell.angle_gamma   90.00
#
_symmetry.space_group_name_H-M   'P 1'
#
loop_
_entity.id
_entity.type
_entity.pdbx_description
1 polymer ?
#
loop_
_entity_poly.entity_id
_entity_poly.type
_entity_poly.pdbx_seq_one_letter_code
_entity_poly.pdbx_strand_id
1 'polypeptide(L)'
;MAKNWVKQKPWLPKDIGPKLHPFDGNLMDPSVIFLKALDVNSAHGIVVKARIGRHLYAIKFRTLTPETSTAIKDHGAAYFSPFENECRAFGRLKEQKAESIAVKVYGWVSLTTRQIRRKLAAAGAQKLNGFPPGLLYGIVKDWVEMTPYHDSKQRDMYDQMVAVKYFARMLKDLHKLHFLGIVIRDLKPDQYIDGILIDLSLASTVPHPYGPTAEGPESPWQPRWTYESLAAYDLYNFQVHRYNQKFWFSKRTRNGVQTKCTVDAYPAARCKKRCFTHTKQFVPLLNYYEEVLAMVTKPMYDPLDFLRRNLGYPVRIAQFGVPARGPPPPPAQRRTFTQIGCCAVM
;
A
#
# COMPACT_ATOMS: atom_id res chain seq x y z
N MET A 1 -1.76 -34.19 23.66
CA MET A 1 -2.33 -34.38 22.31
C MET A 1 -2.25 -33.06 21.54
N ALA A 2 -1.20 -32.89 20.74
CA ALA A 2 -1.02 -31.73 19.89
C ALA A 2 -2.02 -31.81 18.72
N LYS A 3 -3.03 -30.94 18.71
CA LYS A 3 -3.89 -30.80 17.54
C LYS A 3 -3.04 -30.17 16.43
N ASN A 4 -2.75 -30.98 15.41
CA ASN A 4 -2.23 -30.54 14.13
C ASN A 4 -3.16 -29.45 13.59
N TRP A 5 -2.77 -28.19 13.74
CA TRP A 5 -3.32 -27.10 12.97
C TRP A 5 -2.85 -27.32 11.55
N VAL A 6 -3.65 -28.01 10.76
CA VAL A 6 -3.58 -27.87 9.31
C VAL A 6 -3.77 -26.37 9.07
N LYS A 7 -2.67 -25.67 8.80
CA LYS A 7 -2.69 -24.34 8.17
C LYS A 7 -3.40 -24.57 6.83
N GLN A 8 -4.74 -24.64 6.84
CA GLN A 8 -5.54 -24.56 5.62
C GLN A 8 -5.06 -23.28 4.98
N LYS A 9 -4.28 -23.36 3.89
CA LYS A 9 -3.76 -22.21 3.15
C LYS A 9 -4.97 -21.40 2.67
N PRO A 10 -5.38 -20.32 3.34
CA PRO A 10 -6.48 -19.53 2.84
C PRO A 10 -5.82 -18.43 2.01
N TRP A 11 -5.95 -18.55 0.69
CA TRP A 11 -6.23 -17.37 -0.11
C TRP A 11 -5.32 -16.15 0.14
N LEU A 12 -4.01 -16.35 -0.06
CA LEU A 12 -3.27 -15.31 -0.77
C LEU A 12 -3.61 -15.49 -2.24
N PRO A 13 -3.67 -14.41 -3.05
CA PRO A 13 -3.96 -14.52 -4.48
C PRO A 13 -3.18 -15.69 -5.06
N LYS A 14 -3.87 -16.65 -5.69
CA LYS A 14 -3.20 -17.76 -6.39
C LYS A 14 -2.23 -17.21 -7.42
N ASP A 15 -2.51 -16.01 -7.88
CA ASP A 15 -1.76 -15.21 -8.83
C ASP A 15 -0.33 -14.93 -8.39
N ILE A 16 0.47 -14.65 -9.41
CA ILE A 16 1.84 -14.18 -9.28
C ILE A 16 1.85 -12.85 -8.52
N GLY A 17 2.81 -12.68 -7.63
CA GLY A 17 2.95 -11.45 -6.88
C GLY A 17 3.44 -11.60 -5.45
N PRO A 18 3.61 -10.45 -4.78
CA PRO A 18 4.04 -10.41 -3.39
C PRO A 18 2.99 -11.02 -2.47
N LYS A 19 3.48 -11.73 -1.45
CA LYS A 19 2.66 -12.51 -0.52
C LYS A 19 3.11 -12.24 0.91
N LEU A 20 2.17 -11.83 1.76
CA LEU A 20 2.43 -11.73 3.19
C LEU A 20 2.33 -13.13 3.81
N HIS A 21 3.35 -13.55 4.55
CA HIS A 21 3.34 -14.84 5.23
C HIS A 21 2.37 -14.86 6.43
N PRO A 22 1.88 -16.03 6.85
CA PRO A 22 1.15 -16.16 8.10
C PRO A 22 2.01 -15.66 9.26
N PHE A 23 1.40 -15.03 10.25
CA PHE A 23 2.06 -14.69 11.50
C PHE A 23 2.48 -15.98 12.21
N ASP A 24 3.73 -16.03 12.66
CA ASP A 24 4.29 -17.23 13.30
C ASP A 24 3.79 -17.45 14.74
N GLY A 25 3.28 -16.39 15.39
CA GLY A 25 2.78 -16.47 16.76
C GLY A 25 1.38 -17.06 16.89
N ASN A 26 1.11 -17.73 18.00
CA ASN A 26 -0.22 -18.23 18.34
C ASN A 26 -1.01 -17.18 19.13
N LEU A 27 -1.94 -16.48 18.48
CA LEU A 27 -2.78 -15.47 19.16
C LEU A 27 -3.75 -16.06 20.20
N MET A 28 -3.95 -17.38 20.23
CA MET A 28 -4.77 -18.04 21.25
C MET A 28 -3.98 -18.42 22.49
N ASP A 29 -2.65 -18.27 22.49
CA ASP A 29 -1.80 -18.52 23.65
C ASP A 29 -2.26 -17.68 24.85
N PRO A 30 -2.36 -18.23 26.07
CA PRO A 30 -2.81 -17.49 27.26
C PRO A 30 -2.04 -16.20 27.55
N SER A 31 -0.76 -16.12 27.18
CA SER A 31 0.09 -14.93 27.36
C SER A 31 -0.28 -13.76 26.44
N VAL A 32 -1.05 -14.01 25.38
CA VAL A 32 -1.55 -12.98 24.45
C VAL A 32 -2.83 -12.37 25.00
N ILE A 33 -2.80 -11.05 25.22
CA ILE A 33 -3.90 -10.32 25.87
C ILE A 33 -4.47 -9.30 24.89
N PHE A 34 -5.78 -9.41 24.59
CA PHE A 34 -6.48 -8.43 23.75
C PHE A 34 -7.02 -7.32 24.64
N LEU A 35 -6.34 -6.17 24.63
CA LEU A 35 -6.57 -5.08 25.57
C LEU A 35 -7.84 -4.30 25.25
N LYS A 36 -8.08 -4.02 23.96
CA LYS A 36 -9.22 -3.21 23.50
C LYS A 36 -9.42 -3.47 22.00
N ALA A 37 -10.65 -3.38 21.51
CA ALA A 37 -10.86 -3.13 20.08
C ALA A 37 -11.27 -1.67 19.85
N LEU A 38 -10.72 -1.11 18.78
CA LEU A 38 -11.00 0.20 18.26
C LEU A 38 -12.04 0.06 17.15
N ASP A 39 -12.94 1.03 17.13
CA ASP A 39 -13.91 1.37 16.10
C ASP A 39 -14.55 0.20 15.31
N VAL A 40 -15.81 -0.06 15.63
CA VAL A 40 -16.61 -1.16 15.06
C VAL A 40 -17.39 -0.76 13.80
N ASN A 41 -17.28 0.51 13.37
CA ASN A 41 -18.06 1.08 12.26
C ASN A 41 -17.24 1.37 11.00
N SER A 42 -15.97 0.96 10.93
CA SER A 42 -15.17 1.21 9.72
C SER A 42 -15.45 0.16 8.64
N ALA A 43 -15.77 0.60 7.42
CA ALA A 43 -15.79 -0.24 6.21
C ALA A 43 -14.47 -1.02 6.03
N HIS A 44 -13.40 -0.55 6.67
CA HIS A 44 -12.06 -1.11 6.61
C HIS A 44 -11.77 -2.14 7.71
N GLY A 45 -12.74 -2.58 8.52
CA GLY A 45 -12.57 -3.65 9.52
C GLY A 45 -12.33 -3.17 10.96
N ILE A 46 -12.07 -4.13 11.85
CA ILE A 46 -11.98 -3.90 13.31
C ILE A 46 -10.53 -4.01 13.76
N VAL A 47 -10.00 -3.00 14.45
CA VAL A 47 -8.62 -3.03 14.95
C VAL A 47 -8.60 -3.43 16.42
N VAL A 48 -7.89 -4.50 16.77
CA VAL A 48 -7.68 -4.92 18.16
C VAL A 48 -6.29 -4.52 18.62
N LYS A 49 -6.20 -3.74 19.70
CA LYS A 49 -4.96 -3.54 20.46
C LYS A 49 -4.68 -4.79 21.28
N ALA A 50 -3.55 -5.43 21.05
CA ALA A 50 -3.12 -6.64 21.75
C ALA A 50 -1.74 -6.47 22.36
N ARG A 51 -1.45 -7.24 23.40
CA ARG A 51 -0.14 -7.33 24.04
C ARG A 51 0.38 -8.76 23.94
N ILE A 52 1.62 -8.91 23.47
CA ILE A 52 2.35 -10.19 23.42
C ILE A 52 3.69 -9.95 24.12
N GLY A 53 3.88 -10.56 25.29
CA GLY A 53 4.99 -10.21 26.18
C GLY A 53 4.97 -8.74 26.57
N ARG A 54 6.04 -8.01 26.23
CA ARG A 54 6.21 -6.57 26.47
C ARG A 54 5.81 -5.68 25.29
N HIS A 55 5.47 -6.27 24.15
CA HIS A 55 5.19 -5.52 22.92
C HIS A 55 3.69 -5.36 22.69
N LEU A 56 3.32 -4.19 22.16
CA LEU A 56 1.96 -3.85 21.76
C LEU A 56 1.80 -4.01 20.25
N TYR A 57 0.66 -4.57 19.85
CA TYR A 57 0.32 -4.86 18.47
C TYR A 57 -1.06 -4.29 18.13
N ALA A 58 -1.23 -3.91 16.88
CA ALA A 58 -2.53 -3.66 16.27
C ALA A 58 -2.88 -4.86 15.37
N ILE A 59 -4.03 -5.47 15.58
CA ILE A 59 -4.53 -6.60 14.76
C ILE A 59 -5.79 -6.14 14.05
N LYS A 60 -5.70 -5.90 12.75
CA LYS A 60 -6.82 -5.40 11.93
C LYS A 60 -7.58 -6.56 11.30
N PHE A 61 -8.74 -6.90 11.86
CA PHE A 61 -9.61 -7.99 11.44
C PHE A 61 -10.64 -7.55 10.40
N ARG A 62 -10.88 -8.40 9.40
CA ARG A 62 -11.88 -8.22 8.35
C ARG A 62 -12.64 -9.50 8.05
N THR A 63 -13.87 -9.36 7.56
CA THR A 63 -14.55 -10.42 6.83
C THR A 63 -13.97 -10.53 5.42
N LEU A 64 -13.96 -11.73 4.85
CA LEU A 64 -13.68 -11.93 3.42
C LEU A 64 -14.95 -11.94 2.58
N THR A 65 -16.10 -11.52 3.14
CA THR A 65 -17.28 -11.32 2.31
C THR A 65 -16.89 -10.32 1.21
N PRO A 66 -17.01 -10.68 -0.08
CA PRO A 66 -16.91 -9.70 -1.13
C PRO A 66 -17.89 -8.61 -0.73
N GLU A 67 -17.43 -7.37 -0.57
CA GLU A 67 -18.38 -6.29 -0.49
C GLU A 67 -19.23 -6.42 -1.75
N THR A 68 -20.53 -6.65 -1.57
CA THR A 68 -21.54 -6.64 -2.64
C THR A 68 -21.74 -5.21 -3.15
N SER A 69 -20.67 -4.42 -3.18
CA SER A 69 -20.58 -3.20 -3.95
C SER A 69 -20.55 -3.63 -5.42
N THR A 70 -21.73 -3.66 -6.01
CA THR A 70 -21.95 -3.66 -7.45
C THR A 70 -21.32 -2.44 -8.14
N ALA A 71 -20.78 -1.48 -7.40
CA ALA A 71 -20.04 -0.34 -7.91
C ALA A 71 -18.54 -0.68 -8.04
N ILE A 72 -17.96 -0.30 -9.17
CA ILE A 72 -16.54 -0.41 -9.56
C ILE A 72 -16.16 -1.75 -10.20
N LYS A 73 -16.84 -2.07 -11.30
CA LYS A 73 -16.29 -2.92 -12.37
C LYS A 73 -15.21 -2.22 -13.22
N ASP A 74 -15.01 -0.91 -13.07
CA ASP A 74 -14.32 -0.14 -14.11
C ASP A 74 -12.79 -0.08 -14.04
N HIS A 75 -12.15 -0.41 -12.91
CA HIS A 75 -10.68 -0.22 -12.78
C HIS A 75 -9.96 -1.35 -12.03
N GLY A 76 -10.41 -2.61 -12.17
CA GLY A 76 -9.76 -3.79 -11.56
C GLY A 76 -9.71 -3.81 -10.03
N ALA A 77 -10.33 -2.83 -9.37
CA ALA A 77 -10.27 -2.59 -7.94
C ALA A 77 -11.01 -3.62 -7.09
N ALA A 78 -12.03 -4.27 -7.67
CA ALA A 78 -12.89 -5.23 -6.98
C ALA A 78 -12.35 -6.68 -6.98
N TYR A 79 -11.16 -6.93 -7.55
CA TYR A 79 -10.63 -8.30 -7.61
C TYR A 79 -10.09 -8.78 -6.27
N PHE A 80 -9.41 -7.90 -5.54
CA PHE A 80 -8.87 -8.21 -4.23
C PHE A 80 -9.68 -7.52 -3.16
N SER A 81 -10.02 -8.28 -2.12
CA SER A 81 -10.54 -7.73 -0.88
C SER A 81 -9.54 -6.73 -0.29
N PRO A 82 -9.99 -5.78 0.54
CA PRO A 82 -9.07 -4.87 1.22
C PRO A 82 -7.98 -5.60 2.03
N PHE A 83 -8.29 -6.78 2.57
CA PHE A 83 -7.32 -7.66 3.23
C PHE A 83 -6.23 -8.16 2.27
N GLU A 84 -6.60 -8.63 1.08
CA GLU A 84 -5.65 -9.13 0.08
C GLU A 84 -4.76 -8.02 -0.48
N ASN A 85 -5.34 -6.85 -0.77
CA ASN A 85 -4.59 -5.66 -1.19
C ASN A 85 -3.48 -5.32 -0.19
N GLU A 86 -3.85 -5.28 1.09
CA GLU A 86 -2.93 -4.96 2.17
C GLU A 86 -1.86 -6.06 2.35
N CYS A 87 -2.23 -7.33 2.21
CA CYS A 87 -1.28 -8.45 2.22
C CYS A 87 -0.29 -8.38 1.05
N ARG A 88 -0.73 -8.00 -0.15
CA ARG A 88 0.18 -7.83 -1.30
C ARG A 88 1.14 -6.68 -1.08
N ALA A 89 0.64 -5.54 -0.61
CA ALA A 89 1.45 -4.35 -0.39
C ALA A 89 2.51 -4.58 0.70
N PHE A 90 2.13 -5.11 1.87
CA PHE A 90 3.10 -5.45 2.91
C PHE A 90 4.00 -6.62 2.54
N GLY A 91 3.49 -7.59 1.76
CA GLY A 91 4.30 -8.65 1.16
C GLY A 91 5.44 -8.08 0.30
N ARG A 92 5.15 -7.05 -0.52
CA ARG A 92 6.14 -6.37 -1.35
C ARG A 92 7.18 -5.65 -0.52
N LEU A 93 6.76 -4.97 0.55
CA LEU A 93 7.69 -4.29 1.47
C LEU A 93 8.66 -5.28 2.12
N LYS A 94 8.19 -6.46 2.53
CA LYS A 94 9.05 -7.53 3.07
C LYS A 94 10.03 -8.07 2.04
N GLU A 95 9.52 -8.43 0.88
CA GLU A 95 10.29 -8.96 -0.26
C GLU A 95 11.42 -8.01 -0.66
N GLN A 96 11.19 -6.70 -0.56
CA GLN A 96 12.13 -5.63 -0.91
C GLN A 96 12.94 -5.09 0.25
N LYS A 97 12.80 -5.66 1.45
CA LYS A 97 13.43 -5.18 2.70
C LYS A 97 13.20 -3.68 2.93
N ALA A 98 12.00 -3.21 2.57
CA ALA A 98 11.58 -1.82 2.62
C ALA A 98 10.54 -1.55 3.71
N GLU A 99 10.45 -2.42 4.72
CA GLU A 99 9.45 -2.33 5.80
C GLU A 99 9.51 -1.03 6.61
N SER A 100 10.63 -0.29 6.57
CA SER A 100 10.81 0.95 7.32
C SER A 100 9.97 2.14 6.83
N ILE A 101 9.34 2.05 5.65
CA ILE A 101 8.55 3.15 5.07
C ILE A 101 7.06 3.10 5.42
N ALA A 102 6.64 2.07 6.17
CA ALA A 102 5.29 1.89 6.66
C ALA A 102 5.34 1.24 8.05
N VAL A 103 4.19 1.04 8.68
CA VAL A 103 4.11 0.27 9.93
C VAL A 103 4.66 -1.14 9.72
N LYS A 104 5.44 -1.62 10.67
CA LYS A 104 5.97 -2.98 10.63
C LYS A 104 4.84 -3.99 10.73
N VAL A 105 4.85 -4.98 9.84
CA VAL A 105 3.84 -6.04 9.77
C VAL A 105 4.51 -7.39 10.01
N TYR A 106 3.90 -8.23 10.83
CA TYR A 106 4.46 -9.53 11.21
C TYR A 106 3.84 -10.71 10.44
N GLY A 107 2.67 -10.51 9.85
CA GLY A 107 1.99 -11.53 9.07
C GLY A 107 0.48 -11.44 9.23
N TRP A 108 -0.23 -12.36 8.58
CA TRP A 108 -1.67 -12.48 8.71
C TRP A 108 -2.08 -13.64 9.62
N VAL A 109 -3.29 -13.56 10.19
CA VAL A 109 -3.89 -14.55 11.09
C VAL A 109 -5.35 -14.80 10.71
N SER A 110 -5.92 -15.92 11.16
CA SER A 110 -7.36 -16.15 11.08
C SER A 110 -7.90 -16.57 12.45
N LEU A 111 -8.95 -15.89 12.90
CA LEU A 111 -9.61 -16.15 14.17
C LEU A 111 -11.13 -16.06 13.99
N THR A 112 -11.85 -16.91 14.69
CA THR A 112 -13.32 -16.78 14.78
C THR A 112 -13.71 -15.61 15.66
N THR A 113 -14.86 -15.00 15.38
CA THR A 113 -15.44 -13.96 16.22
C THR A 113 -15.59 -14.40 17.68
N ARG A 114 -15.90 -15.69 17.91
CA ARG A 114 -15.97 -16.28 19.25
C ARG A 114 -14.61 -16.25 19.97
N GLN A 115 -13.53 -16.56 19.28
CA GLN A 115 -12.17 -16.53 19.84
C GLN A 115 -11.77 -15.09 20.21
N ILE A 116 -12.03 -14.13 19.34
CA ILE A 116 -11.72 -12.71 19.58
C ILE A 116 -12.51 -12.19 20.79
N ARG A 117 -13.82 -12.44 20.83
CA ARG A 117 -14.69 -12.05 21.96
C ARG A 117 -14.22 -12.67 23.28
N ARG A 118 -13.80 -13.94 23.28
CA ARG A 118 -13.28 -14.60 24.48
C ARG A 118 -12.00 -13.92 24.99
N LYS A 119 -11.08 -13.55 24.10
CA LYS A 119 -9.84 -12.84 24.46
C LYS A 119 -10.10 -11.45 25.02
N LEU A 120 -11.01 -10.70 24.41
CA LEU A 120 -11.41 -9.37 24.90
C LEU A 120 -12.10 -9.48 26.28
N ALA A 121 -13.03 -10.41 26.44
CA ALA A 121 -13.74 -10.62 27.71
C ALA A 121 -12.79 -11.04 28.84
N ALA A 122 -11.84 -11.93 28.57
CA ALA A 122 -10.83 -12.36 29.54
C ALA A 122 -9.91 -11.21 30.01
N ALA A 123 -9.74 -10.17 29.19
CA ALA A 123 -8.96 -8.98 29.54
C ALA A 123 -9.80 -7.89 30.23
N GLY A 124 -11.09 -8.13 30.49
CA GLY A 124 -12.01 -7.12 31.02
C GLY A 124 -12.32 -5.98 30.04
N ALA A 125 -12.05 -6.18 28.74
CA ALA A 125 -12.38 -5.17 27.72
C ALA A 125 -13.90 -5.05 27.57
N GLN A 126 -14.40 -3.82 27.34
CA GLN A 126 -15.81 -3.58 27.11
C GLN A 126 -16.36 -4.44 25.97
N LYS A 127 -17.60 -4.93 26.13
CA LYS A 127 -18.33 -5.62 25.07
C LYS A 127 -18.49 -4.67 23.89
N LEU A 128 -17.96 -5.07 22.73
CA LEU A 128 -18.16 -4.36 21.49
C LEU A 128 -19.29 -5.03 20.70
N ASN A 129 -20.38 -4.29 20.54
CA ASN A 129 -21.45 -4.64 19.61
C ASN A 129 -20.95 -4.46 18.18
N GLY A 130 -21.40 -5.30 17.24
CA GLY A 130 -21.08 -5.12 15.81
C GLY A 130 -19.93 -5.97 15.24
N PHE A 131 -19.32 -6.87 16.02
CA PHE A 131 -18.38 -7.83 15.42
C PHE A 131 -19.10 -8.73 14.40
N PRO A 132 -18.65 -8.79 13.14
CA PRO A 132 -19.25 -9.66 12.14
C PRO A 132 -19.13 -11.12 12.59
N PRO A 133 -20.13 -11.98 12.33
CA PRO A 133 -20.06 -13.39 12.68
C PRO A 133 -19.06 -14.14 11.80
N GLY A 134 -18.63 -15.32 12.25
CA GLY A 134 -17.83 -16.25 11.45
C GLY A 134 -16.32 -16.14 11.63
N LEU A 135 -15.59 -16.45 10.56
CA LEU A 135 -14.13 -16.44 10.49
C LEU A 135 -13.64 -15.08 9.99
N LEU A 136 -12.73 -14.47 10.74
CA LEU A 136 -12.13 -13.18 10.42
C LEU A 136 -10.64 -13.34 10.15
N TYR A 137 -10.14 -12.52 9.23
CA TYR A 137 -8.74 -12.49 8.84
C TYR A 137 -8.11 -11.20 9.36
N GLY A 138 -7.01 -11.35 10.08
CA GLY A 138 -6.30 -10.26 10.74
C GLY A 138 -4.93 -10.03 10.13
N ILE A 139 -4.47 -8.78 10.11
CA ILE A 139 -3.06 -8.45 9.86
C ILE A 139 -2.46 -7.96 11.17
N VAL A 140 -1.36 -8.61 11.61
CA VAL A 140 -0.65 -8.29 12.85
C VAL A 140 0.41 -7.24 12.56
N LYS A 141 0.27 -6.06 13.18
CA LYS A 141 1.13 -4.90 12.98
C LYS A 141 1.70 -4.40 14.31
N ASP A 142 2.80 -3.67 14.27
CA ASP A 142 3.23 -2.88 15.42
C ASP A 142 2.12 -1.90 15.83
N TRP A 143 1.92 -1.74 17.14
CA TRP A 143 1.11 -0.65 17.65
C TRP A 143 1.90 0.65 17.59
N VAL A 144 1.42 1.62 16.82
CA VAL A 144 1.97 2.97 16.80
C VAL A 144 1.24 3.78 17.88
N GLU A 145 1.94 4.12 18.96
CA GLU A 145 1.36 5.05 19.95
C GLU A 145 1.23 6.42 19.32
N MET A 146 0.03 6.98 19.43
CA MET A 146 -0.27 8.31 18.95
C MET A 146 0.31 9.32 19.94
N THR A 147 0.86 10.43 19.43
CA THR A 147 1.29 11.54 20.28
C THR A 147 0.14 11.99 21.20
N PRO A 148 0.37 12.15 22.52
CA PRO A 148 -0.67 12.58 23.45
C PRO A 148 -1.29 13.91 23.04
N TYR A 149 -2.60 14.02 23.21
CA TYR A 149 -3.35 15.25 22.94
C TYR A 149 -4.28 15.54 24.13
N HIS A 150 -4.49 16.82 24.42
CA HIS A 150 -5.27 17.25 25.59
C HIS A 150 -6.77 17.42 25.30
N ASP A 151 -7.16 17.69 24.04
CA ASP A 151 -8.54 17.91 23.64
C ASP A 151 -8.90 17.06 22.41
N SER A 152 -9.82 16.12 22.57
CA SER A 152 -10.30 15.26 21.48
C SER A 152 -10.97 16.01 20.35
N LYS A 153 -11.52 17.20 20.60
CA LYS A 153 -12.12 18.04 19.57
C LYS A 153 -11.09 18.69 18.64
N GLN A 154 -9.83 18.74 19.07
CA GLN A 154 -8.71 19.33 18.32
C GLN A 154 -7.78 18.27 17.74
N ARG A 155 -8.15 16.99 17.85
CA ARG A 155 -7.30 15.86 17.48
C ARG A 155 -6.87 15.90 16.01
N ASP A 156 -7.82 16.04 15.10
CA ASP A 156 -7.54 16.03 13.66
C ASP A 156 -6.60 17.16 13.27
N MET A 157 -6.76 18.33 13.90
CA MET A 157 -5.86 19.46 13.72
C MET A 157 -4.47 19.13 14.27
N TYR A 158 -4.36 18.62 15.50
CA TYR A 158 -3.08 18.30 16.13
C TYR A 158 -2.29 17.24 15.35
N ASP A 159 -2.93 16.16 14.93
CA ASP A 159 -2.31 15.09 14.13
C ASP A 159 -1.77 15.64 12.81
N GLN A 160 -2.53 16.50 12.14
CA GLN A 160 -2.11 17.15 10.91
C GLN A 160 -0.94 18.12 11.14
N MET A 161 -0.92 18.86 12.25
CA MET A 161 0.19 19.74 12.61
C MET A 161 1.47 18.95 12.93
N VAL A 162 1.36 17.85 13.67
CA VAL A 162 2.47 16.95 13.99
C VAL A 162 2.97 16.26 12.72
N ALA A 163 2.10 15.97 11.76
CA ALA A 163 2.48 15.40 10.47
C ALA A 163 3.35 16.34 9.61
N VAL A 164 3.26 17.68 9.80
CA VAL A 164 4.01 18.65 8.98
C VAL A 164 5.52 18.41 9.00
N LYS A 165 6.10 18.12 10.19
CA LYS A 165 7.53 17.79 10.33
C LYS A 165 7.93 16.51 9.59
N TYR A 166 6.96 15.67 9.24
CA TYR A 166 7.18 14.40 8.56
C TYR A 166 6.88 14.44 7.07
N PHE A 167 6.27 15.51 6.53
CA PHE A 167 5.85 15.55 5.13
C PHE A 167 6.98 15.30 4.12
N ALA A 168 8.19 15.81 4.37
CA ALA A 168 9.33 15.54 3.49
C ALA A 168 9.68 14.04 3.45
N ARG A 169 9.65 13.37 4.61
CA ARG A 169 9.84 11.92 4.73
C ARG A 169 8.68 11.17 4.09
N MET A 170 7.43 11.53 4.40
CA MET A 170 6.23 10.88 3.87
C MET A 170 6.17 10.96 2.35
N LEU A 171 6.53 12.10 1.74
CA LEU A 171 6.60 12.22 0.27
C LEU A 171 7.70 11.34 -0.32
N LYS A 172 8.87 11.29 0.32
CA LYS A 172 9.96 10.40 -0.08
C LYS A 172 9.53 8.93 0.01
N ASP A 173 8.85 8.56 1.08
CA ASP A 173 8.32 7.21 1.30
C ASP A 173 7.22 6.87 0.28
N LEU A 174 6.38 7.84 -0.07
CA LEU A 174 5.37 7.70 -1.14
C LEU A 174 6.01 7.44 -2.50
N HIS A 175 7.02 8.21 -2.88
CA HIS A 175 7.79 7.93 -4.10
C HIS A 175 8.44 6.54 -4.06
N LYS A 176 8.92 6.11 -2.89
CA LYS A 176 9.48 4.77 -2.72
C LYS A 176 8.41 3.69 -2.88
N LEU A 177 7.18 3.89 -2.40
CA LEU A 177 6.06 2.98 -2.66
C LEU A 177 5.77 2.87 -4.16
N HIS A 178 5.70 4.00 -4.88
CA HIS A 178 5.51 4.01 -6.33
C HIS A 178 6.64 3.27 -7.05
N PHE A 179 7.90 3.50 -6.67
CA PHE A 179 9.04 2.76 -7.22
C PHE A 179 8.93 1.24 -6.99
N LEU A 180 8.41 0.81 -5.84
CA LEU A 180 8.19 -0.59 -5.49
C LEU A 180 6.95 -1.21 -6.16
N GLY A 181 6.27 -0.47 -7.03
CA GLY A 181 5.10 -0.95 -7.75
C GLY A 181 3.82 -0.91 -6.91
N ILE A 182 3.76 -0.09 -5.86
CA ILE A 182 2.60 0.04 -4.98
C ILE A 182 1.98 1.43 -5.17
N VAL A 183 0.67 1.49 -5.41
CA VAL A 183 -0.16 2.71 -5.34
C VAL A 183 -1.17 2.59 -4.21
N ILE A 184 -1.41 3.65 -3.46
CA ILE A 184 -2.23 3.61 -2.24
C ILE A 184 -3.72 3.80 -2.56
N ARG A 185 -4.04 4.65 -3.55
CA ARG A 185 -5.37 4.93 -4.11
C ARG A 185 -6.33 5.67 -3.19
N ASP A 186 -6.13 5.61 -1.88
CA ASP A 186 -6.93 6.35 -0.88
C ASP A 186 -6.06 7.07 0.16
N LEU A 187 -5.11 7.87 -0.33
CA LEU A 187 -4.17 8.56 0.56
C LEU A 187 -4.84 9.72 1.30
N LYS A 188 -5.01 9.57 2.62
CA LYS A 188 -5.64 10.56 3.50
C LYS A 188 -4.90 10.69 4.84
N PRO A 189 -5.14 11.75 5.64
CA PRO A 189 -4.48 11.94 6.92
C PRO A 189 -4.67 10.80 7.94
N ASP A 190 -5.84 10.17 7.96
CA ASP A 190 -6.20 9.07 8.86
C ASP A 190 -5.42 7.76 8.57
N GLN A 191 -4.81 7.66 7.39
CA GLN A 191 -3.95 6.53 7.02
C GLN A 191 -2.53 6.65 7.61
N TYR A 192 -2.22 7.76 8.28
CA TYR A 192 -0.93 8.00 8.94
C TYR A 192 -1.09 8.19 10.45
N ILE A 193 -0.12 7.69 11.21
CA ILE A 193 0.08 8.05 12.62
C ILE A 193 1.51 8.55 12.77
N ASP A 194 1.68 9.81 13.20
CA ASP A 194 2.99 10.45 13.36
C ASP A 194 3.90 10.30 12.11
N GLY A 195 3.27 10.42 10.94
CA GLY A 195 3.90 10.28 9.63
C GLY A 195 4.38 8.87 9.29
N ILE A 196 3.90 7.84 9.98
CA ILE A 196 4.05 6.42 9.64
C ILE A 196 2.78 5.96 8.93
N LEU A 197 2.91 5.42 7.72
CA LEU A 197 1.77 4.88 6.96
C LEU A 197 1.29 3.57 7.60
N ILE A 198 0.04 3.53 8.06
CA ILE A 198 -0.50 2.39 8.81
C ILE A 198 -1.48 1.51 8.03
N ASP A 199 -1.99 1.99 6.90
CA ASP A 199 -3.08 1.35 6.16
C ASP A 199 -2.77 1.34 4.66
N LEU A 200 -2.92 0.16 4.06
CA LEU A 200 -2.71 -0.09 2.62
C LEU A 200 -3.88 -0.88 2.04
N SER A 201 -5.06 -0.72 2.60
CA SER A 201 -6.18 -1.59 2.28
C SER A 201 -6.87 -1.34 0.94
N LEU A 202 -6.75 -0.14 0.40
CA LEU A 202 -7.15 0.15 -0.97
C LEU A 202 -5.99 0.14 -1.96
N ALA A 203 -4.78 -0.22 -1.49
CA ALA A 203 -3.60 -0.23 -2.33
C ALA A 203 -3.70 -1.25 -3.47
N SER A 204 -3.11 -0.92 -4.61
CA SER A 204 -2.88 -1.88 -5.69
C SER A 204 -1.38 -2.08 -5.85
N THR A 205 -0.97 -3.35 -6.02
CA THR A 205 0.44 -3.72 -6.11
C THR A 205 0.70 -4.50 -7.39
N VAL A 206 1.67 -4.03 -8.17
CA VAL A 206 2.16 -4.67 -9.39
C VAL A 206 2.93 -5.97 -9.04
N PRO A 207 2.77 -7.07 -9.81
CA PRO A 207 1.80 -7.25 -10.88
C PRO A 207 0.37 -7.35 -10.32
N HIS A 208 -0.63 -6.88 -11.06
CA HIS A 208 -2.03 -7.09 -10.71
C HIS A 208 -2.71 -7.89 -11.84
N PRO A 209 -3.54 -8.90 -11.56
CA PRO A 209 -4.11 -9.77 -12.61
C PRO A 209 -4.93 -9.02 -13.66
N TYR A 210 -5.59 -7.95 -13.25
CA TYR A 210 -6.35 -7.03 -14.11
C TYR A 210 -5.61 -5.72 -14.37
N GLY A 211 -4.34 -5.64 -14.00
CA GLY A 211 -3.50 -4.48 -14.25
C GLY A 211 -3.03 -4.43 -15.70
N PRO A 212 -2.39 -3.31 -16.10
CA PRO A 212 -1.69 -3.23 -17.37
C PRO A 212 -0.50 -4.20 -17.44
N THR A 213 -0.15 -4.58 -18.66
CA THR A 213 1.05 -5.33 -19.00
C THR A 213 2.24 -4.37 -19.11
N ALA A 214 3.39 -4.75 -18.53
CA ALA A 214 4.61 -3.94 -18.61
C ALA A 214 5.27 -4.01 -20.00
N GLU A 215 5.15 -5.16 -20.66
CA GLU A 215 5.67 -5.51 -21.98
C GLU A 215 4.63 -6.34 -22.75
N GLY A 216 4.76 -6.43 -24.07
CA GLY A 216 3.82 -7.19 -24.92
C GLY A 216 2.50 -6.45 -25.21
N PRO A 217 1.46 -7.13 -25.71
CA PRO A 217 0.17 -6.52 -26.02
C PRO A 217 -0.44 -5.81 -24.80
N GLU A 218 -1.21 -4.74 -25.04
CA GLU A 218 -1.92 -4.06 -23.95
C GLU A 218 -2.88 -5.00 -23.23
N SER A 219 -3.03 -4.80 -21.92
CA SER A 219 -4.00 -5.57 -21.12
C SER A 219 -5.42 -5.24 -21.61
N PRO A 220 -6.31 -6.24 -21.76
CA PRO A 220 -7.70 -5.99 -22.12
C PRO A 220 -8.49 -5.27 -21.01
N TRP A 221 -7.92 -5.20 -19.80
CA TRP A 221 -8.59 -4.65 -18.63
C TRP A 221 -8.25 -3.20 -18.37
N GLN A 222 -7.00 -2.82 -18.60
CA GLN A 222 -6.46 -1.53 -18.20
C GLN A 222 -5.38 -1.04 -19.16
N PRO A 223 -5.40 0.25 -19.55
CA PRO A 223 -4.37 0.83 -20.38
C PRO A 223 -3.03 0.93 -19.64
N ARG A 224 -1.93 0.97 -20.39
CA ARG A 224 -0.55 1.00 -19.82
C ARG A 224 -0.28 2.13 -18.84
N TRP A 225 -0.98 3.26 -19.00
CA TRP A 225 -0.84 4.44 -18.15
C TRP A 225 -1.62 4.35 -16.82
N THR A 226 -2.36 3.28 -16.54
CA THR A 226 -3.19 3.19 -15.34
C THR A 226 -2.40 3.37 -14.04
N TYR A 227 -1.26 2.68 -13.87
CA TYR A 227 -0.46 2.83 -12.66
C TYR A 227 0.22 4.21 -12.57
N GLU A 228 0.64 4.78 -13.69
CA GLU A 228 1.16 6.15 -13.76
C GLU A 228 0.09 7.16 -13.27
N SER A 229 -1.14 7.01 -13.73
CA SER A 229 -2.27 7.85 -13.33
C SER A 229 -2.64 7.68 -11.85
N LEU A 230 -2.68 6.46 -11.33
CA LEU A 230 -2.94 6.19 -9.91
C LEU A 230 -1.84 6.74 -8.99
N ALA A 231 -0.57 6.65 -9.41
CA ALA A 231 0.54 7.24 -8.67
C ALA A 231 0.48 8.77 -8.66
N ALA A 232 0.09 9.38 -9.78
CA ALA A 232 -0.18 10.82 -9.83
C ALA A 232 -1.35 11.21 -8.90
N TYR A 233 -2.37 10.35 -8.77
CA TYR A 233 -3.48 10.60 -7.86
C TYR A 233 -3.07 10.54 -6.38
N ASP A 234 -2.19 9.62 -6.00
CA ASP A 234 -1.62 9.61 -4.65
C ASP A 234 -0.89 10.93 -4.34
N LEU A 235 -0.09 11.45 -5.29
CA LEU A 235 0.61 12.73 -5.14
C LEU A 235 -0.36 13.92 -5.09
N TYR A 236 -1.42 13.89 -5.89
CA TYR A 236 -2.51 14.86 -5.84
C TYR A 236 -3.17 14.88 -4.46
N ASN A 237 -3.52 13.72 -3.91
CA ASN A 237 -4.13 13.61 -2.58
C ASN A 237 -3.19 14.07 -1.48
N PHE A 238 -1.91 13.67 -1.53
CA PHE A 238 -0.88 14.20 -0.63
C PHE A 238 -0.87 15.73 -0.63
N GLN A 239 -0.98 16.32 -1.84
CA GLN A 239 -0.97 17.76 -2.01
C GLN A 239 -2.27 18.44 -1.54
N VAL A 240 -3.44 17.89 -1.86
CA VAL A 240 -4.75 18.51 -1.53
C VAL A 240 -5.03 18.43 -0.04
N HIS A 241 -4.73 17.30 0.60
CA HIS A 241 -4.86 17.19 2.04
C HIS A 241 -3.87 18.11 2.79
N ARG A 242 -2.73 18.47 2.17
CA ARG A 242 -1.86 19.58 2.62
C ARG A 242 -2.45 20.97 2.34
N TYR A 243 -3.15 21.19 1.21
CA TYR A 243 -3.68 22.54 0.89
C TYR A 243 -4.94 22.89 1.67
N ASN A 244 -5.83 21.93 1.91
CA ASN A 244 -6.98 22.13 2.79
C ASN A 244 -6.56 22.54 4.21
N GLN A 245 -5.36 22.18 4.62
CA GLN A 245 -4.72 22.59 5.86
C GLN A 245 -4.31 24.08 5.93
N LYS A 246 -4.07 24.80 4.81
CA LYS A 246 -3.68 26.23 4.85
C LYS A 246 -4.73 27.14 5.48
N PHE A 247 -6.02 26.81 5.38
CA PHE A 247 -7.08 27.54 6.07
C PHE A 247 -6.98 27.41 7.60
N TRP A 248 -6.44 26.30 8.10
CA TRP A 248 -6.31 25.99 9.53
C TRP A 248 -5.08 26.62 10.18
N PHE A 249 -3.98 26.78 9.41
CA PHE A 249 -2.73 27.40 9.87
C PHE A 249 -2.74 28.94 9.96
N SER A 250 -3.88 29.59 9.70
CA SER A 250 -4.04 31.05 9.84
C SER A 250 -4.11 31.53 11.31
N LYS A 251 -4.32 30.62 12.27
CA LYS A 251 -4.23 30.92 13.70
C LYS A 251 -2.81 30.61 14.19
N ARG A 252 -2.05 31.66 14.49
CA ARG A 252 -0.68 31.62 15.05
C ARG A 252 -0.58 30.58 16.17
N THR A 253 0.13 29.47 15.95
CA THR A 253 0.57 28.64 17.06
C THR A 253 1.79 29.28 17.71
N ARG A 254 1.58 29.80 18.93
CA ARG A 254 2.63 29.94 19.93
C ARG A 254 3.12 28.52 20.28
N ASN A 255 4.42 28.37 20.58
CA ASN A 255 5.08 27.14 21.07
C ASN A 255 5.87 26.27 20.04
N GLY A 256 6.54 26.87 19.06
CA GLY A 256 7.60 26.18 18.31
C GLY A 256 7.15 25.15 17.26
N VAL A 257 5.85 25.08 16.93
CA VAL A 257 5.32 24.19 15.88
C VAL A 257 5.43 24.88 14.51
N GLN A 258 5.99 24.18 13.52
CA GLN A 258 6.16 24.69 12.16
C GLN A 258 4.80 24.91 11.48
N THR A 259 4.49 26.16 11.13
CA THR A 259 3.21 26.56 10.49
C THR A 259 3.27 26.63 8.96
N LYS A 260 4.47 26.41 8.38
CA LYS A 260 4.70 26.47 6.93
C LYS A 260 5.34 25.18 6.42
N CYS A 261 4.64 24.48 5.53
CA CYS A 261 5.18 23.36 4.76
C CYS A 261 5.62 23.82 3.36
N THR A 262 6.87 23.53 3.00
CA THR A 262 7.49 23.83 1.69
C THR A 262 7.44 22.65 0.70
N VAL A 263 6.95 21.49 1.11
CA VAL A 263 6.96 20.24 0.31
C VAL A 263 5.87 20.28 -0.75
N ASP A 264 6.24 20.40 -2.02
CA ASP A 264 5.31 20.34 -3.17
C ASP A 264 5.33 18.94 -3.79
N ALA A 265 4.17 18.28 -3.84
CA ALA A 265 4.06 16.90 -4.33
C ALA A 265 3.44 16.84 -5.73
N TYR A 266 2.52 17.74 -6.05
CA TYR A 266 1.79 17.73 -7.32
C TYR A 266 1.12 19.07 -7.63
N PRO A 267 1.00 19.53 -8.88
CA PRO A 267 0.36 20.82 -9.19
C PRO A 267 -1.18 20.74 -9.18
N ALA A 268 -1.77 20.40 -8.02
CA ALA A 268 -3.18 20.09 -7.83
C ALA A 268 -4.16 21.16 -8.33
N ALA A 269 -3.81 22.45 -8.21
CA ALA A 269 -4.65 23.56 -8.68
C ALA A 269 -4.89 23.55 -10.20
N ARG A 270 -4.06 22.82 -10.96
CA ARG A 270 -4.19 22.68 -12.43
C ARG A 270 -5.05 21.49 -12.84
N CYS A 271 -5.31 20.51 -11.96
CA CYS A 271 -6.04 19.28 -12.31
C CYS A 271 -7.49 19.50 -12.71
N LYS A 272 -8.12 20.59 -12.23
CA LYS A 272 -9.49 20.99 -12.63
C LYS A 272 -9.53 21.69 -13.99
N LYS A 273 -8.39 22.17 -14.48
CA LYS A 273 -8.26 22.74 -15.81
C LYS A 273 -7.97 21.58 -16.74
N ARG A 274 -8.79 21.36 -17.77
CA ARG A 274 -8.51 20.36 -18.81
C ARG A 274 -7.31 20.82 -19.64
N CYS A 275 -6.10 20.69 -19.08
CA CYS A 275 -4.87 21.26 -19.61
C CYS A 275 -3.68 20.35 -19.32
N PHE A 276 -3.47 19.32 -20.14
CA PHE A 276 -2.26 19.12 -20.95
C PHE A 276 -2.37 17.81 -21.73
N THR A 277 -1.56 17.73 -22.78
CA THR A 277 -1.42 16.57 -23.63
C THR A 277 0.07 16.33 -23.85
N HIS A 278 0.56 15.13 -23.56
CA HIS A 278 1.95 14.76 -23.90
C HIS A 278 2.10 14.51 -25.43
N THR A 279 0.97 14.46 -26.15
CA THR A 279 0.81 14.00 -27.55
C THR A 279 -0.50 14.46 -28.23
N LYS A 280 -1.16 15.55 -27.77
CA LYS A 280 -2.57 15.88 -28.05
C LYS A 280 -3.65 14.95 -27.46
N GLN A 281 -3.30 14.01 -26.56
CA GLN A 281 -4.29 13.21 -25.83
C GLN A 281 -4.33 13.52 -24.32
N PHE A 282 -5.56 13.61 -23.81
CA PHE A 282 -5.91 13.76 -22.40
C PHE A 282 -5.70 12.43 -21.68
N VAL A 283 -4.97 12.45 -20.55
CA VAL A 283 -4.90 11.30 -19.63
C VAL A 283 -5.68 11.65 -18.35
N PRO A 284 -6.76 10.93 -18.03
CA PRO A 284 -7.50 11.16 -16.80
C PRO A 284 -6.65 10.81 -15.58
N LEU A 285 -6.87 11.53 -14.48
CA LEU A 285 -6.34 11.17 -13.17
C LEU A 285 -7.31 10.18 -12.52
N LEU A 286 -7.02 8.88 -12.65
CA LEU A 286 -7.86 7.81 -12.13
C LEU A 286 -7.92 7.91 -10.62
N ASN A 287 -9.14 7.84 -10.08
CA ASN A 287 -9.37 7.95 -8.66
C ASN A 287 -10.55 7.10 -8.23
N TYR A 288 -10.61 6.81 -6.94
CA TYR A 288 -11.66 6.01 -6.34
C TYR A 288 -12.99 6.78 -6.21
N TYR A 289 -12.95 8.11 -6.21
CA TYR A 289 -14.09 8.99 -5.94
C TYR A 289 -14.79 9.50 -7.19
N GLU A 290 -14.45 8.97 -8.37
CA GLU A 290 -14.99 9.36 -9.68
C GLU A 290 -14.87 10.88 -9.96
N GLU A 291 -13.89 11.55 -9.34
CA GLU A 291 -13.60 12.95 -9.58
C GLU A 291 -13.09 13.15 -11.01
N VAL A 292 -13.63 14.15 -11.71
CA VAL A 292 -13.17 14.49 -13.06
C VAL A 292 -11.92 15.36 -12.98
N LEU A 293 -10.76 14.70 -12.89
CA LEU A 293 -9.45 15.33 -12.78
C LEU A 293 -8.53 14.95 -13.95
N ALA A 294 -7.65 15.87 -14.32
CA ALA A 294 -6.63 15.65 -15.35
C ALA A 294 -5.27 15.35 -14.73
N MET A 295 -4.55 14.38 -15.29
CA MET A 295 -3.12 14.23 -15.01
C MET A 295 -2.37 15.36 -15.73
N VAL A 296 -1.74 16.25 -14.97
CA VAL A 296 -1.10 17.47 -15.47
C VAL A 296 0.43 17.37 -15.53
N THR A 297 1.01 16.43 -14.78
CA THR A 297 2.42 16.07 -14.84
C THR A 297 2.57 14.59 -14.52
N LYS A 298 3.62 13.95 -15.02
CA LYS A 298 3.91 12.56 -14.70
C LYS A 298 4.41 12.43 -13.26
N PRO A 299 4.07 11.34 -12.54
CA PRO A 299 4.71 11.03 -11.26
C PRO A 299 6.21 10.73 -11.47
N MET A 300 7.00 10.83 -10.39
CA MET A 300 8.44 10.52 -10.45
C MET A 300 8.71 9.08 -10.89
N TYR A 301 7.85 8.14 -10.50
CA TYR A 301 7.96 6.73 -10.84
C TYR A 301 6.62 6.21 -11.35
N ASP A 302 6.62 5.54 -12.50
CA ASP A 302 5.51 4.67 -12.91
C ASP A 302 5.64 3.35 -12.13
N PRO A 303 4.63 2.98 -11.30
CA PRO A 303 4.64 1.71 -10.59
C PRO A 303 4.78 0.49 -11.51
N LEU A 304 4.31 0.55 -12.76
CA LEU A 304 4.42 -0.54 -13.72
C LEU A 304 5.88 -0.82 -14.12
N ASP A 305 6.76 0.18 -14.05
CA ASP A 305 8.20 0.00 -14.28
C ASP A 305 8.83 -0.97 -13.29
N PHE A 306 8.16 -1.29 -12.17
CA PHE A 306 8.63 -2.33 -11.27
C PHE A 306 8.91 -3.63 -12.04
N LEU A 307 8.01 -4.05 -12.93
CA LEU A 307 8.22 -5.28 -13.71
C LEU A 307 9.35 -5.14 -14.72
N ARG A 308 9.50 -3.97 -15.35
CA ARG A 308 10.58 -3.70 -16.30
C ARG A 308 11.95 -3.75 -15.62
N ARG A 309 12.05 -3.27 -14.38
CA ARG A 309 13.27 -3.36 -13.54
C ARG A 309 13.55 -4.77 -13.04
N ASN A 310 12.53 -5.64 -13.01
CA ASN A 310 12.57 -6.98 -12.42
C ASN A 310 12.16 -8.04 -13.44
N LEU A 311 12.87 -8.10 -14.58
CA LEU A 311 12.63 -9.11 -15.61
C LEU A 311 12.72 -10.52 -15.02
N GLY A 312 11.70 -11.34 -15.29
CA GLY A 312 11.58 -12.68 -14.72
C GLY A 312 11.02 -12.73 -13.29
N TYR A 313 10.45 -11.64 -12.77
CA TYR A 313 9.65 -11.66 -11.55
C TYR A 313 8.59 -12.79 -11.60
N PRO A 314 8.43 -13.63 -10.55
CA PRO A 314 8.93 -13.47 -9.19
C PRO A 314 10.30 -14.12 -8.91
N VAL A 315 11.00 -14.66 -9.92
CA VAL A 315 12.25 -15.41 -9.74
C VAL A 315 13.43 -14.50 -9.41
N ARG A 316 13.45 -13.28 -9.94
CA ARG A 316 14.51 -12.28 -9.71
C ARG A 316 13.93 -10.96 -9.26
N ILE A 317 14.61 -10.34 -8.29
CA ILE A 317 14.18 -9.12 -7.64
C ILE A 317 15.39 -8.21 -7.42
N ALA A 318 15.44 -7.10 -8.16
CA ALA A 318 16.36 -5.99 -7.96
C ALA A 318 15.99 -5.22 -6.69
N GLN A 319 17.01 -4.82 -5.92
CA GLN A 319 16.85 -4.03 -4.70
C GLN A 319 16.63 -2.55 -5.02
N PHE A 320 15.93 -1.86 -4.11
CA PHE A 320 15.70 -0.41 -4.20
C PHE A 320 17.01 0.38 -4.36
N GLY A 321 17.07 1.28 -5.35
CA GLY A 321 18.24 2.13 -5.62
C GLY A 321 19.30 1.52 -6.55
N VAL A 322 19.11 0.28 -7.02
CA VAL A 322 19.97 -0.32 -8.05
C VAL A 322 19.41 0.03 -9.44
N PRO A 323 20.18 0.65 -10.35
CA PRO A 323 19.73 0.90 -11.72
C PRO A 323 19.31 -0.42 -12.39
N ALA A 324 18.31 -0.35 -13.28
CA ALA A 324 17.97 -1.49 -14.11
C ALA A 324 19.23 -1.98 -14.81
N ARG A 325 19.62 -3.25 -14.62
CA ARG A 325 20.65 -3.84 -15.48
C ARG A 325 20.05 -3.81 -16.88
N GLY A 326 20.73 -3.14 -17.80
CA GLY A 326 20.36 -3.17 -19.21
C GLY A 326 20.23 -4.62 -19.67
N PRO A 327 19.45 -4.88 -20.74
CA PRO A 327 19.36 -6.21 -21.32
C PRO A 327 20.78 -6.75 -21.57
N PRO A 328 21.03 -8.07 -21.36
CA PRO A 328 22.31 -8.65 -21.70
C PRO A 328 22.62 -8.30 -23.16
N PRO A 329 23.88 -7.95 -23.49
CA PRO A 329 24.24 -7.65 -24.86
C PRO A 329 23.83 -8.82 -25.75
N PRO A 330 23.30 -8.56 -26.96
CA PRO A 330 22.96 -9.63 -27.88
C PRO A 330 24.19 -10.52 -28.06
N PRO A 331 24.01 -11.86 -28.15
CA PRO A 331 25.12 -12.77 -28.34
C PRO A 331 25.92 -12.29 -29.56
N ALA A 332 27.21 -12.02 -29.34
CA ALA A 332 28.11 -11.60 -30.39
C ALA A 332 27.99 -12.61 -31.53
N GLN A 333 27.57 -12.15 -32.71
CA GLN A 333 27.63 -12.96 -33.92
C GLN A 333 29.07 -13.43 -34.05
N ARG A 334 29.30 -14.73 -33.84
CA ARG A 334 30.56 -15.36 -34.21
C ARG A 334 30.70 -15.14 -35.71
N ARG A 335 31.56 -14.20 -36.10
CA ARG A 335 32.09 -14.12 -37.45
C ARG A 335 32.82 -15.44 -37.67
N THR A 336 32.16 -16.38 -38.35
CA THR A 336 32.83 -17.49 -38.99
C THR A 336 33.70 -16.90 -40.08
N PHE A 337 34.98 -16.67 -39.77
CA PHE A 337 36.01 -16.54 -40.79
C PHE A 337 36.19 -17.93 -41.42
N THR A 338 35.46 -18.20 -42.49
CA THR A 338 35.89 -19.22 -43.44
C THR A 338 37.05 -18.63 -44.23
N GLN A 339 38.24 -19.07 -43.85
CA GLN A 339 39.49 -18.90 -44.59
C GLN A 339 39.27 -19.31 -46.05
N ILE A 340 39.37 -18.35 -46.98
CA ILE A 340 39.58 -18.64 -48.39
C ILE A 340 41.07 -19.01 -48.50
N GLY A 341 41.35 -20.30 -48.62
CA GLY A 341 42.68 -20.81 -48.94
C GLY A 341 42.98 -20.55 -50.40
N CYS A 342 43.88 -19.62 -50.68
CA CYS A 342 44.65 -19.59 -51.91
C CYS A 342 45.85 -20.52 -51.75
N CYS A 343 45.89 -21.62 -52.52
CA CYS A 343 47.12 -22.20 -53.04
C CYS A 343 46.82 -22.67 -54.47
N ALA A 344 47.67 -22.23 -55.38
CA ALA A 344 47.63 -22.46 -56.82
C ALA A 344 48.41 -23.73 -57.23
N VAL A 345 48.29 -24.04 -58.53
CA VAL A 345 49.12 -24.94 -59.36
C VAL A 345 48.71 -26.42 -59.23
N MET A 346 48.28 -27.14 -60.28
CA MET A 346 48.73 -27.19 -61.67
C MET A 346 47.59 -27.50 -62.64
#